data_AF-A0A8J5URQ4-F1
#
_entry.id   AF-A0A8J5URQ4-F1
#
_cell.length_a   1.000
_cell.length_b   1.000
_cell.length_c   1.000
_cell.angle_alpha   90.00
_cell.angle_beta   90.00
_cell.angle_gamma   90.00
#
_symmetry.space_group_name_H-M   'P 1'
#
loop_
_entity.id
_entity.type
_entity.pdbx_description
1 polymer ?
#
loop_
_entity_poly.entity_id
_entity_poly.type
_entity_poly.pdbx_seq_one_letter_code
_entity_poly.pdbx_strand_id
1 'polypeptide(L)'
;MENSPTVAATSNDIIFTGIAKVIHKRITELSLYEANKQEYITRHLVDGRIVFSDHRIALIAGYMSEEVSGVNAFRFMHKDDVMWAITALRQSNY
;
A
#
# COMPACT_ATOMS: atom_id res chain seq x y z
N MET A 1 -16.27 6.66 -49.93
CA MET A 1 -17.45 6.54 -49.06
C MET A 1 -17.33 5.21 -48.34
N GLU A 2 -16.73 5.24 -47.16
CA GLU A 2 -16.42 4.07 -46.35
C GLU A 2 -17.63 3.76 -45.49
N ASN A 3 -18.37 2.70 -45.81
CA ASN A 3 -19.50 2.25 -45.03
C ASN A 3 -18.95 1.51 -43.80
N SER A 4 -18.86 2.21 -42.67
CA SER A 4 -18.63 1.58 -41.37
C SER A 4 -19.73 0.55 -41.12
N PRO A 5 -19.42 -0.69 -40.67
CA PRO A 5 -20.45 -1.65 -40.35
C PRO A 5 -21.14 -1.20 -39.06
N THR A 6 -22.29 -0.56 -39.19
CA THR A 6 -23.26 -0.46 -38.11
C THR A 6 -23.76 -1.86 -37.83
N VAL A 7 -23.18 -2.48 -36.81
CA VAL A 7 -23.66 -3.75 -36.26
C VAL A 7 -25.08 -3.49 -35.77
N ALA A 8 -26.07 -3.87 -36.56
CA ALA A 8 -27.47 -3.73 -36.22
C ALA A 8 -27.75 -4.64 -35.03
N ALA A 9 -27.76 -4.06 -33.83
CA ALA A 9 -28.25 -4.73 -32.63
C ALA A 9 -29.68 -5.19 -32.94
N THR A 10 -29.89 -6.50 -32.97
CA THR A 10 -31.22 -7.05 -33.20
C THR A 10 -32.08 -6.67 -32.00
N SER A 11 -33.38 -6.39 -32.24
CA SER A 11 -34.36 -5.89 -31.26
C SER A 11 -34.62 -6.80 -30.04
N ASN A 12 -33.79 -7.83 -29.82
CA ASN A 12 -33.89 -8.81 -28.74
C ASN A 12 -32.67 -8.83 -27.80
N ASP A 13 -31.78 -7.84 -27.88
CA ASP A 13 -30.61 -7.79 -27.00
C ASP A 13 -31.00 -7.25 -25.62
N ILE A 14 -31.27 -8.15 -24.68
CA ILE A 14 -31.53 -7.81 -23.27
C ILE A 14 -30.19 -7.56 -22.59
N ILE A 15 -29.91 -6.29 -22.26
CA ILE A 15 -28.68 -5.90 -21.56
C ILE A 15 -29.00 -5.72 -20.07
N PHE A 16 -28.31 -6.49 -19.22
CA PHE A 16 -28.33 -6.27 -17.79
C PHE A 16 -27.20 -5.30 -17.41
N THR A 17 -27.55 -4.11 -16.92
CA THR A 17 -26.58 -3.15 -16.35
C THR A 17 -26.84 -3.02 -14.87
N GLY A 18 -25.84 -3.34 -14.05
CA GLY A 18 -25.93 -3.25 -12.59
C GLY A 18 -24.59 -2.85 -11.98
N ILE A 19 -24.66 -2.24 -10.80
CA ILE A 19 -23.49 -1.90 -9.99
C ILE A 19 -23.36 -2.95 -8.89
N ALA A 20 -22.25 -3.69 -8.88
CA ALA A 20 -21.96 -4.65 -7.82
C ALA A 20 -20.88 -4.08 -6.88
N LYS A 21 -21.13 -4.14 -5.56
CA LYS A 21 -20.13 -3.81 -4.54
C LYS A 21 -19.48 -5.10 -4.05
N VAL A 22 -18.17 -5.23 -4.28
CA VAL A 22 -17.40 -6.38 -3.76
C VAL A 22 -17.33 -6.28 -2.23
N ILE A 23 -17.96 -7.23 -1.54
CA ILE A 23 -18.07 -7.26 -0.07
C ILE A 23 -16.77 -7.79 0.55
N HIS A 24 -16.06 -8.68 -0.15
CA HIS A 24 -14.78 -9.20 0.29
C HIS A 24 -13.66 -8.48 -0.46
N LYS A 25 -13.05 -7.49 0.18
CA LYS A 25 -11.70 -7.05 -0.20
C LYS A 25 -10.77 -8.24 0.04
N ARG A 26 -10.66 -9.17 -0.91
CA ARG A 26 -9.40 -9.87 -1.12
C ARG A 26 -8.44 -8.72 -1.31
N ILE A 27 -7.56 -8.51 -0.34
CA ILE A 27 -6.62 -7.39 -0.29
C ILE A 27 -6.13 -7.23 -1.73
N THR A 28 -6.61 -6.19 -2.43
CA THR A 28 -5.94 -5.79 -3.66
C THR A 28 -4.57 -5.46 -3.13
N GLU A 29 -3.60 -6.27 -3.53
CA GLU A 29 -2.18 -6.04 -3.36
C GLU A 29 -1.90 -4.60 -3.80
N LEU A 30 -2.12 -3.66 -2.89
CA LEU A 30 -2.14 -2.21 -3.08
C LEU A 30 -3.10 -1.78 -4.21
N SER A 31 -3.99 -0.82 -3.95
CA SER A 31 -4.57 -0.08 -5.08
C SER A 31 -3.41 0.39 -5.98
N LEU A 32 -3.52 0.35 -7.32
CA LEU A 32 -2.47 0.88 -8.22
C LEU A 32 -2.01 2.28 -7.79
N TYR A 33 -2.92 3.05 -7.19
CA TYR A 33 -2.61 4.33 -6.58
C TYR A 33 -1.67 4.20 -5.35
N GLU A 34 -1.95 3.28 -4.44
CA GLU A 34 -1.10 3.00 -3.27
C GLU A 34 0.26 2.41 -3.68
N ALA A 35 0.31 1.60 -4.74
CA ALA A 35 1.54 1.04 -5.28
C ALA A 35 2.49 2.12 -5.86
N ASN A 36 1.93 3.22 -6.38
CA ASN A 36 2.71 4.33 -6.93
C ASN A 36 3.15 5.37 -5.89
N LYS A 37 2.74 5.22 -4.62
CA LYS A 37 3.20 6.15 -3.58
C LYS A 37 4.64 5.85 -3.20
N GLN A 38 5.43 6.92 -3.06
CA GLN A 38 6.79 6.86 -2.51
C GLN A 38 6.77 6.75 -0.98
N GLU A 39 5.96 5.84 -0.45
CA GLU A 39 5.85 5.55 0.99
C GLU A 39 5.83 4.04 1.23
N TYR A 40 6.34 3.62 2.38
CA TYR A 40 6.25 2.25 2.87
C TYR A 40 5.76 2.25 4.31
N ILE A 41 5.25 1.11 4.76
CA ILE A 41 4.63 0.91 6.06
C ILE A 41 5.42 -0.15 6.81
N THR A 42 5.79 0.17 8.05
CA THR A 42 6.33 -0.77 9.02
C THR A 42 5.41 -0.86 10.24
N ARG A 43 5.39 -2.01 10.91
CA ARG A 43 4.78 -2.17 12.24
C ARG A 43 5.84 -2.55 13.24
N HIS A 44 5.83 -1.90 14.40
CA HIS A 44 6.85 -2.08 15.43
C HIS A 44 6.22 -2.61 16.73
N LEU A 45 7.02 -3.35 17.49
CA LEU A 45 6.75 -3.60 18.91
C LEU A 45 6.94 -2.30 19.71
N VAL A 46 6.45 -2.30 20.96
CA VAL A 46 6.61 -1.17 21.89
C VAL A 46 8.09 -0.82 22.15
N ASP A 47 8.99 -1.80 22.03
CA ASP A 47 10.43 -1.61 22.16
C ASP A 47 11.11 -1.06 20.89
N GLY A 48 10.34 -0.80 19.82
CA GLY A 48 10.82 -0.25 18.55
C GLY A 48 11.35 -1.29 17.56
N ARG A 49 11.29 -2.60 17.86
CA ARG A 49 11.65 -3.65 16.88
C ARG A 49 10.62 -3.79 15.79
N ILE A 50 11.08 -3.89 14.54
CA ILE A 50 10.21 -4.05 13.36
C ILE A 50 9.69 -5.48 13.31
N VAL A 51 8.37 -5.67 13.31
CA VAL A 51 7.71 -6.99 13.18
C VAL A 51 7.05 -7.20 11.82
N PHE A 52 6.93 -6.14 11.04
CA PHE A 52 6.40 -6.19 9.68
C PHE A 52 6.93 -5.00 8.89
N SER A 53 7.26 -5.24 7.63
CA SER A 53 7.47 -4.22 6.61
C SER A 53 6.75 -4.65 5.34
N ASP A 54 6.12 -3.71 4.65
CA ASP A 54 5.67 -3.98 3.28
C ASP A 54 6.86 -4.02 2.30
N HIS A 55 6.64 -4.64 1.13
CA HIS A 55 7.69 -4.92 0.14
C HIS A 55 8.28 -3.67 -0.51
N ARG A 56 7.61 -2.51 -0.44
CA ARG A 56 8.07 -1.27 -1.08
C ARG A 56 9.26 -0.64 -0.37
N ILE A 57 9.59 -1.08 0.84
CA ILE A 57 10.81 -0.66 1.54
C ILE A 57 12.08 -0.90 0.69
N ALA A 58 12.10 -1.96 -0.12
CA ALA A 58 13.18 -2.25 -1.05
C ALA A 58 13.33 -1.18 -2.14
N LEU A 59 12.21 -0.68 -2.64
CA LEU A 59 12.19 0.34 -3.69
C LEU A 59 12.50 1.74 -3.13
N ILE A 60 12.03 2.05 -1.92
CA ILE A 60 12.07 3.41 -1.37
C ILE A 60 13.32 3.63 -0.51
N ALA A 61 13.65 2.69 0.37
CA ALA A 61 14.74 2.80 1.33
C ALA A 61 15.97 1.95 0.94
N GLY A 62 15.82 1.02 -0.01
CA GLY A 62 16.92 0.16 -0.48
C GLY A 62 17.19 -1.06 0.41
N TYR A 63 16.30 -1.36 1.37
CA TYR A 63 16.42 -2.52 2.27
C TYR A 63 15.43 -3.62 1.90
N MET A 64 15.80 -4.87 2.10
CA MET A 64 14.86 -5.99 2.04
C MET A 64 14.07 -6.10 3.36
N SER A 65 12.84 -6.60 3.27
CA SER A 65 11.98 -6.79 4.45
C SER A 65 12.63 -7.68 5.50
N GLU A 66 13.42 -8.66 5.08
CA GLU A 66 14.15 -9.60 5.92
C GLU A 66 15.32 -8.94 6.66
N GLU A 67 15.95 -7.92 6.07
CA GLU A 67 17.10 -7.22 6.67
C GLU A 67 16.67 -6.32 7.84
N VAL A 68 15.47 -5.78 7.75
CA VAL A 68 14.92 -4.88 8.78
C VAL A 68 14.12 -5.64 9.85
N SER A 69 13.62 -6.84 9.52
CA SER A 69 12.80 -7.63 10.43
C SER A 69 13.54 -7.99 11.72
N GLY A 70 12.92 -7.71 12.86
CA GLY A 70 13.49 -7.94 14.19
C GLY A 70 14.52 -6.90 14.64
N VAL A 71 14.96 -6.00 13.76
CA VAL A 71 15.90 -4.93 14.08
C VAL A 71 15.14 -3.74 14.70
N ASN A 72 15.79 -3.04 15.62
CA ASN A 72 15.24 -1.80 16.17
C ASN A 72 15.25 -0.68 15.11
N ALA A 73 14.09 -0.06 14.86
CA ALA A 73 13.92 0.96 13.84
C ALA A 73 14.84 2.18 14.01
N PHE A 74 15.20 2.53 15.25
CA PHE A 74 16.11 3.66 15.53
C PHE A 74 17.53 3.43 15.00
N ARG A 75 17.92 2.18 14.70
CA ARG A 75 19.22 1.87 14.08
C ARG A 75 19.38 2.46 12.68
N PHE A 76 18.26 2.68 11.99
CA PHE A 76 18.24 3.22 10.63
C PHE A 76 18.07 4.75 10.59
N MET A 77 17.90 5.39 11.75
CA MET A 77 17.73 6.84 11.85
C MET A 77 19.07 7.54 12.08
N HIS A 78 19.17 8.78 11.59
CA HIS A 78 20.29 9.63 11.94
C HIS A 78 20.26 9.96 13.44
N LYS A 79 21.44 10.00 14.07
CA LYS A 79 21.59 10.17 15.53
C LYS A 79 20.84 11.38 16.10
N ASP A 80 20.77 12.46 15.33
CA ASP A 80 20.17 13.72 15.78
C ASP A 80 18.62 13.68 15.70
N ASP A 81 18.06 12.73 14.95
CA ASP A 81 16.63 12.58 14.72
C ASP A 81 15.96 11.54 15.63
N VAL A 82 16.75 10.65 16.26
CA VAL A 82 16.24 9.57 17.13
C VAL A 82 15.38 10.12 18.27
N MET A 83 15.80 11.21 18.92
CA MET A 83 15.06 11.78 20.05
C MET A 83 13.73 12.41 19.63
N TRP A 84 13.67 13.00 18.44
CA TRP A 84 12.43 13.53 17.87
C TRP A 84 11.45 12.40 17.57
N ALA A 85 11.93 11.31 16.97
CA ALA A 85 11.11 10.13 16.69
C ALA A 85 10.53 9.49 17.98
N ILE A 86 11.35 9.33 19.02
CA ILE A 86 10.89 8.81 20.32
C ILE A 86 9.81 9.71 20.93
N THR A 87 9.99 11.03 20.84
CA THR A 87 9.03 12.00 21.39
C THR A 87 7.69 11.91 20.67
N ALA A 88 7.70 11.84 19.34
CA ALA A 88 6.50 11.68 18.52
C ALA A 88 5.74 10.38 18.84
N LEU A 89 6.47 9.25 18.98
CA LEU A 89 5.86 7.95 19.33
C LEU A 89 5.16 7.96 20.70
N ARG A 90 5.69 8.71 21.68
CA ARG A 90 5.07 8.86 23.00
C ARG A 90 3.78 9.69 22.93
N GLN A 91 3.73 10.69 22.07
CA GLN A 91 2.56 11.55 21.90
C GLN A 91 1.44 10.88 21.10
N SER A 92 1.79 9.95 20.20
CA SER A 92 0.82 9.24 19.36
C SER A 92 -0.08 8.24 20.09
N ASN A 93 0.15 7.96 21.38
CA ASN A 93 -0.66 7.04 22.19
C ASN A 93 -1.78 7.76 22.98
N TYR A 94 -2.14 8.98 22.58
CA TYR A 94 -3.25 9.77 23.14
C TYR A 94 -4.34 10.01 22.11
#